data_AF-A0A4R4LKQ8-F1
#
_entry.id   AF-A0A4R4LKQ8-F1
#
_cell.length_a   1.000
_cell.length_b   1.000
_cell.length_c   1.000
_cell.angle_alpha   90.00
_cell.angle_beta   90.00
_cell.angle_gamma   90.00
#
_symmetry.space_group_name_H-M   'P 1'
#
loop_
_entity.id
_entity.type
_entity.pdbx_description
1 polymer ?
#
loop_
_entity_poly.entity_id
_entity_poly.type
_entity_poly.pdbx_seq_one_letter_code
_entity_poly.pdbx_strand_id
1 'polypeptide(L)'
;MWPRVNRDKVAGLMVDQCQPPAPGCRPGSGQRVGAVATVCRRGRAGTLSMTDARPSGIASATNRHVPTASPARHRAMAAPHPKNGPRHGHFQGASMKPLTRLSAVMAVTTALSGTGVVLALSAHAATSRYEAESSPAVCSGTVASNHSGYSGSGFCDTPNQVGAAVTFTVNAPAAGSANLAVRFANGSTANRPADVSVNGTLVQSGLAFEAASAWNSWATRNLSVQLAAGTNTVRLTATTAGGLANIDYLEVTTTDGGGDPSIMRGADVSTGQRASDLGARYYYADGRQGDPLDILQSVGVNYVRLRIWNNPRSGYNNKDKVLQYARTVKAKGLKLMVDFHYSDTWADPGKQFKPAAWASHGINQLTTDVYDYTYDVCTSLKAQGTVPDSVQIGNEINTGMLWDDGRVVNNNFTNLGMLLKAGYNATKACNSGTQVVIHTANVESGARWFYDGIRAQGVQWDITALSYYCFWHGGLSNLASVVSDMRSRYGKPVIIAETAYPYTTANADSTRNVVTSGCSGYATTPAGQQANFAAVQNTARNAGAIGVFYWEPSWYAVPGNGWNPTDINNSGNEWDNMAVFDRNGRLNPNIRWLP
;
A
#
# COMPACT_ATOMS: atom_id res chain seq x y z
N MET A 1 -28.19 15.21 7.20
CA MET A 1 -29.23 14.19 7.37
C MET A 1 -29.57 13.66 5.97
N TRP A 2 -29.01 12.52 5.56
CA TRP A 2 -29.31 11.84 4.29
C TRP A 2 -30.04 10.51 4.59
N PRO A 3 -31.04 10.11 3.78
CA PRO A 3 -31.75 8.85 3.96
C PRO A 3 -31.03 7.68 3.28
N ARG A 4 -31.25 6.51 3.89
CA ARG A 4 -30.80 5.14 3.60
C ARG A 4 -30.72 4.79 2.10
N VAL A 5 -29.61 4.16 1.70
CA VAL A 5 -29.57 3.29 0.51
C VAL A 5 -30.31 2.01 0.85
N ASN A 6 -31.42 1.77 0.16
CA ASN A 6 -32.26 0.59 0.34
C ASN A 6 -31.70 -0.59 -0.46
N ARG A 7 -31.67 -1.77 0.14
CA ARG A 7 -30.88 -2.95 -0.28
C ARG A 7 -31.49 -3.80 -1.41
N ASP A 8 -32.57 -3.36 -2.05
CA ASP A 8 -33.23 -4.14 -3.10
C ASP A 8 -33.29 -3.35 -4.41
N LYS A 9 -32.27 -3.54 -5.27
CA LYS A 9 -32.31 -3.38 -6.75
C LYS A 9 -30.94 -3.63 -7.40
N VAL A 10 -30.37 -4.82 -7.20
CA VAL A 10 -29.32 -5.35 -8.09
C VAL A 10 -29.76 -6.74 -8.54
N ALA A 11 -30.78 -6.77 -9.39
CA ALA A 11 -31.11 -7.92 -10.22
C ALA A 11 -31.92 -7.42 -11.41
N GLY A 12 -31.39 -7.63 -12.62
CA GLY A 12 -32.12 -7.45 -13.88
C GLY A 12 -31.71 -6.21 -14.67
N LEU A 13 -30.71 -6.38 -15.53
CA LEU A 13 -30.66 -5.75 -16.85
C LEU A 13 -29.85 -6.71 -17.74
N MET A 14 -30.51 -7.81 -18.10
CA MET A 14 -30.18 -8.56 -19.31
C MET A 14 -30.68 -7.75 -20.51
N VAL A 15 -29.89 -7.87 -21.58
CA VAL A 15 -30.10 -7.39 -22.95
C VAL A 15 -31.53 -7.57 -23.41
N ASP A 16 -32.15 -6.56 -24.02
CA ASP A 16 -33.23 -6.79 -24.98
C ASP A 16 -33.19 -5.81 -26.14
N GLN A 17 -33.33 -6.40 -27.33
CA GLN A 17 -33.33 -5.75 -28.63
C GLN A 17 -34.69 -5.09 -28.92
N CYS A 18 -34.67 -4.00 -29.68
CA CYS A 18 -35.87 -3.31 -30.15
C CYS A 18 -36.51 -3.99 -31.36
N GLN A 19 -37.83 -4.18 -31.35
CA GLN A 19 -38.75 -3.93 -32.48
C GLN A 19 -40.19 -3.64 -31.97
N PRO A 20 -41.05 -2.94 -32.76
CA PRO A 20 -42.02 -1.94 -32.26
C PRO A 20 -43.47 -2.45 -32.02
N PRO A 21 -44.38 -1.63 -31.43
CA PRO A 21 -45.65 -2.13 -30.88
C PRO A 21 -46.85 -1.98 -31.83
N ALA A 22 -47.89 -2.79 -31.59
CA ALA A 22 -49.26 -2.57 -32.06
C ALA A 22 -50.25 -2.52 -30.87
N PRO A 23 -51.40 -1.83 -30.99
CA PRO A 23 -52.03 -1.12 -29.88
C PRO A 23 -53.38 -1.71 -29.43
N GLY A 24 -53.78 -1.40 -28.18
CA GLY A 24 -55.20 -1.33 -27.80
C GLY A 24 -55.56 -1.88 -26.42
N CYS A 25 -55.97 -1.00 -25.49
CA CYS A 25 -57.34 -0.94 -24.95
C CYS A 25 -57.42 0.01 -23.74
N ARG A 26 -58.54 0.76 -23.70
CA ARG A 26 -58.89 1.86 -22.79
C ARG A 26 -59.29 1.39 -21.37
N PRO A 27 -59.26 2.27 -20.35
CA PRO A 27 -59.73 1.97 -19.00
C PRO A 27 -61.16 2.51 -18.72
N GLY A 28 -61.88 1.76 -17.89
CA GLY A 28 -63.01 2.19 -17.05
C GLY A 28 -63.06 1.22 -15.86
N SER A 29 -63.48 1.52 -14.64
CA SER A 29 -64.16 2.66 -14.04
C SER A 29 -64.30 2.37 -12.53
N GLY A 30 -64.40 3.41 -11.69
CA GLY A 30 -65.09 3.37 -10.39
C GLY A 30 -64.22 3.00 -9.17
N GLN A 31 -63.92 3.93 -8.24
CA GLN A 31 -64.77 4.50 -7.16
C GLN A 31 -64.67 3.73 -5.82
N ARG A 32 -64.04 4.34 -4.79
CA ARG A 32 -64.64 4.88 -3.52
C ARG A 32 -63.53 5.11 -2.45
N VAL A 33 -63.30 6.36 -2.01
CA VAL A 33 -63.81 7.10 -0.82
C VAL A 33 -63.23 6.68 0.55
N GLY A 34 -62.65 7.67 1.26
CA GLY A 34 -62.40 7.73 2.72
C GLY A 34 -60.98 8.25 3.06
N ALA A 35 -60.71 9.57 3.20
CA ALA A 35 -60.83 10.41 4.42
C ALA A 35 -59.91 9.90 5.57
N VAL A 36 -59.04 10.64 6.28
CA VAL A 36 -59.11 12.00 6.87
C VAL A 36 -57.70 12.49 7.30
N ALA A 37 -57.48 13.81 7.12
CA ALA A 37 -56.67 14.82 7.83
C ALA A 37 -55.24 14.58 8.37
N THR A 38 -54.35 15.55 8.09
CA THR A 38 -53.49 16.16 9.11
C THR A 38 -53.40 17.68 8.88
N VAL A 39 -53.55 18.42 9.98
CA VAL A 39 -53.72 19.87 10.12
C VAL A 39 -52.37 20.58 10.21
N CYS A 40 -52.26 21.75 9.56
CA CYS A 40 -51.20 22.75 9.76
C CYS A 40 -51.40 23.56 11.05
N ARG A 41 -50.32 23.88 11.77
CA ARG A 41 -50.28 25.04 12.68
C ARG A 41 -49.01 25.87 12.49
N ARG A 42 -49.24 27.19 12.34
CA ARG A 42 -48.28 28.30 12.43
C ARG A 42 -48.30 28.90 13.86
N GLY A 43 -47.20 29.54 14.26
CA GLY A 43 -47.12 30.62 15.27
C GLY A 43 -45.66 31.11 15.33
N ARG A 44 -45.26 32.26 14.75
CA ARG A 44 -45.37 33.70 15.12
C ARG A 44 -44.65 34.15 16.42
N ALA A 45 -43.59 34.93 16.17
CA ALA A 45 -43.20 36.26 16.70
C ALA A 45 -42.77 36.46 18.17
N GLY A 46 -41.66 37.21 18.33
CA GLY A 46 -41.25 37.91 19.56
C GLY A 46 -39.90 38.64 19.41
N THR A 47 -39.92 39.98 19.45
CA THR A 47 -38.85 40.98 19.34
C THR A 47 -38.29 41.43 20.70
N LEU A 48 -37.03 41.92 20.76
CA LEU A 48 -36.41 42.95 21.66
C LEU A 48 -34.87 42.86 21.51
N SER A 49 -34.14 43.79 20.85
CA SER A 49 -33.70 45.17 21.19
C SER A 49 -32.53 45.30 22.19
N MET A 50 -31.39 45.77 21.62
CA MET A 50 -30.34 46.72 22.09
C MET A 50 -29.72 46.61 23.50
N THR A 51 -28.36 46.62 23.59
CA THR A 51 -27.54 47.82 23.85
C THR A 51 -26.03 47.55 23.80
N ASP A 52 -25.30 48.62 23.51
CA ASP A 52 -23.86 48.81 23.28
C ASP A 52 -22.86 48.30 24.34
N ALA A 53 -21.64 47.99 23.88
CA ALA A 53 -20.38 48.55 24.41
C ALA A 53 -19.15 48.11 23.58
N ARG A 54 -18.67 49.01 22.71
CA ARG A 54 -17.23 49.28 22.46
C ARG A 54 -16.99 50.71 22.99
N PRO A 55 -15.78 51.32 22.99
CA PRO A 55 -14.45 50.90 22.49
C PRO A 55 -13.31 51.17 23.51
N SER A 56 -12.04 50.87 23.24
CA SER A 56 -10.99 51.83 22.81
C SER A 56 -9.65 51.14 23.15
N GLY A 57 -8.50 51.32 22.51
CA GLY A 57 -8.01 52.24 21.48
C GLY A 57 -6.48 52.05 21.43
N ILE A 58 -5.88 51.92 20.24
CA ILE A 58 -5.11 52.98 19.55
C ILE A 58 -3.61 52.96 19.91
N ALA A 59 -2.76 52.75 18.90
CA ALA A 59 -1.73 53.71 18.52
C ALA A 59 -1.19 53.45 17.10
N SER A 60 -1.24 54.52 16.31
CA SER A 60 -0.76 54.72 14.94
C SER A 60 0.50 55.59 15.00
N ALA A 61 1.39 55.52 13.99
CA ALA A 61 2.11 56.66 13.37
C ALA A 61 3.28 56.17 12.48
N THR A 62 3.20 56.23 11.13
CA THR A 62 3.66 57.29 10.19
C THR A 62 5.15 57.29 9.75
N ASN A 63 5.34 57.11 8.43
CA ASN A 63 6.16 57.84 7.44
C ASN A 63 7.55 58.46 7.77
N ARG A 64 8.56 58.13 6.92
CA ARG A 64 9.54 59.03 6.22
C ARG A 64 10.44 58.16 5.30
N HIS A 65 10.42 58.34 3.98
CA HIS A 65 11.34 59.15 3.15
C HIS A 65 12.81 58.68 3.04
N VAL A 66 13.20 58.40 1.79
CA VAL A 66 14.48 58.00 1.13
C VAL A 66 15.43 59.23 1.08
N PRO A 67 16.81 59.14 1.05
CA PRO A 67 17.53 58.82 -0.19
C PRO A 67 18.97 58.20 -0.16
N THR A 68 19.26 57.49 -1.27
CA THR A 68 20.51 57.43 -2.06
C THR A 68 21.87 57.11 -1.41
N ALA A 69 22.54 56.05 -1.89
CA ALA A 69 23.84 56.13 -2.58
C ALA A 69 24.30 54.74 -3.11
N SER A 70 24.40 54.63 -4.44
CA SER A 70 25.39 53.79 -5.16
C SER A 70 26.49 54.76 -5.68
N PRO A 71 27.50 54.40 -6.50
CA PRO A 71 28.13 53.12 -6.85
C PRO A 71 29.69 53.20 -6.93
N ALA A 72 30.41 52.07 -7.07
CA ALA A 72 31.72 51.98 -7.79
C ALA A 72 32.21 50.52 -7.81
N ARG A 73 32.26 49.83 -8.96
CA ARG A 73 33.24 49.86 -10.07
C ARG A 73 34.49 49.00 -9.82
N HIS A 74 34.65 47.94 -10.63
CA HIS A 74 35.79 47.67 -11.54
C HIS A 74 35.48 46.40 -12.39
N ARG A 75 35.16 46.56 -13.68
CA ARG A 75 35.99 46.25 -14.89
C ARG A 75 36.49 44.80 -14.94
N ALA A 76 36.05 43.90 -15.84
CA ALA A 76 36.04 43.86 -17.33
C ALA A 76 37.41 43.57 -17.99
N MET A 77 37.54 42.40 -18.65
CA MET A 77 38.25 42.06 -19.92
C MET A 77 37.73 40.65 -20.35
N ALA A 78 37.08 40.36 -21.49
CA ALA A 78 37.44 40.42 -22.93
C ALA A 78 38.69 39.57 -23.26
N ALA A 79 38.60 38.33 -23.81
CA ALA A 79 38.40 37.88 -25.22
C ALA A 79 39.57 36.89 -25.57
N PRO A 80 39.70 36.20 -26.73
CA PRO A 80 38.81 35.93 -27.87
C PRO A 80 38.78 34.44 -28.38
N HIS A 81 37.96 34.19 -29.41
CA HIS A 81 38.00 33.06 -30.36
C HIS A 81 39.34 32.94 -31.13
N PRO A 82 39.62 31.79 -31.79
CA PRO A 82 39.48 31.77 -33.26
C PRO A 82 38.95 30.46 -33.89
N LYS A 83 38.61 30.61 -35.16
CA LYS A 83 38.05 29.67 -36.16
C LYS A 83 39.12 28.76 -36.77
N ASN A 84 38.72 27.59 -37.30
CA ASN A 84 38.86 27.20 -38.72
C ASN A 84 38.49 25.71 -38.94
N GLY A 85 37.58 25.44 -39.90
CA GLY A 85 37.53 24.18 -40.65
C GLY A 85 38.62 24.14 -41.74
N PRO A 86 38.63 23.21 -42.74
CA PRO A 86 37.41 22.77 -43.45
C PRO A 86 37.39 21.32 -44.08
N ARG A 87 36.17 20.91 -44.45
CA ARG A 87 35.72 20.34 -45.78
C ARG A 87 35.91 18.86 -46.22
N HIS A 88 34.77 18.36 -46.74
CA HIS A 88 34.49 17.42 -47.86
C HIS A 88 34.85 15.93 -47.69
N GLY A 89 34.07 14.93 -48.14
CA GLY A 89 32.88 14.92 -49.00
C GLY A 89 32.18 13.54 -49.06
N HIS A 90 31.01 13.52 -49.72
CA HIS A 90 30.19 12.35 -50.08
C HIS A 90 30.93 11.32 -50.95
N PHE A 91 30.51 10.03 -50.92
CA PHE A 91 29.88 9.34 -52.06
C PHE A 91 29.39 7.91 -51.71
N GLN A 92 28.51 7.41 -52.57
CA GLN A 92 27.55 6.30 -52.46
C GLN A 92 28.12 4.90 -52.76
N GLY A 93 27.41 3.85 -52.27
CA GLY A 93 26.73 2.88 -53.14
C GLY A 93 27.41 1.56 -53.56
N ALA A 94 26.71 0.45 -53.24
CA ALA A 94 26.62 -0.85 -53.96
C ALA A 94 27.85 -1.79 -53.96
N SER A 95 27.78 -3.12 -54.16
CA SER A 95 26.79 -4.21 -54.05
C SER A 95 27.52 -5.51 -54.48
N MET A 96 27.22 -6.65 -53.84
CA MET A 96 27.34 -8.06 -54.29
C MET A 96 28.70 -8.72 -54.70
N LYS A 97 29.07 -9.75 -53.88
CA LYS A 97 29.55 -11.17 -54.11
C LYS A 97 29.99 -11.64 -55.52
N PRO A 98 30.70 -12.80 -55.73
CA PRO A 98 31.02 -13.95 -54.82
C PRO A 98 32.45 -14.55 -54.94
N LEU A 99 32.82 -15.54 -54.10
CA LEU A 99 33.61 -16.73 -54.49
C LEU A 99 33.60 -17.82 -53.37
N THR A 100 33.09 -18.99 -53.76
CA THR A 100 33.14 -20.35 -53.19
C THR A 100 34.58 -20.92 -53.16
N ARG A 101 35.00 -22.00 -52.48
CA ARG A 101 34.55 -22.99 -51.47
C ARG A 101 35.83 -23.82 -51.16
N LEU A 102 36.05 -24.27 -49.91
CA LEU A 102 36.46 -25.67 -49.66
C LEU A 102 36.10 -26.09 -48.23
N SER A 103 35.63 -27.33 -48.13
CA SER A 103 34.83 -27.91 -47.06
C SER A 103 35.63 -28.46 -45.88
N ALA A 104 35.08 -28.35 -44.68
CA ALA A 104 35.32 -29.30 -43.59
C ALA A 104 33.97 -29.69 -42.97
N VAL A 105 33.72 -30.98 -42.93
CA VAL A 105 32.53 -31.65 -42.38
C VAL A 105 32.52 -31.47 -40.86
N MET A 106 31.41 -30.99 -40.29
CA MET A 106 31.16 -31.14 -38.86
C MET A 106 29.67 -31.40 -38.60
N ALA A 107 29.43 -32.42 -37.80
CA ALA A 107 28.15 -33.05 -37.55
C ALA A 107 27.12 -32.10 -36.91
N VAL A 108 25.88 -32.18 -37.39
CA VAL A 108 24.71 -31.56 -36.79
C VAL A 108 24.36 -32.34 -35.53
N THR A 109 24.72 -31.80 -34.37
CA THR A 109 24.04 -32.11 -33.10
C THR A 109 23.06 -30.98 -32.83
N THR A 110 21.77 -31.26 -32.97
CA THR A 110 20.68 -30.40 -32.52
C THR A 110 20.73 -30.29 -31.00
N ALA A 111 21.36 -29.24 -30.50
CA ALA A 111 21.19 -28.82 -29.11
C ALA A 111 19.81 -28.15 -28.97
N LEU A 112 18.82 -28.89 -28.48
CA LEU A 112 17.65 -28.27 -27.86
C LEU A 112 18.15 -27.53 -26.62
N SER A 113 18.38 -26.23 -26.75
CA SER A 113 18.44 -25.33 -25.60
C SER A 113 17.02 -25.15 -25.07
N GLY A 114 16.53 -26.18 -24.38
CA GLY A 114 15.37 -26.07 -23.51
C GLY A 114 15.76 -25.20 -22.33
N THR A 115 15.52 -23.89 -22.44
CA THR A 115 15.55 -22.99 -21.29
C THR A 115 14.38 -23.41 -20.39
N GLY A 116 14.64 -24.34 -19.47
CA GLY A 116 13.72 -24.66 -18.39
C GLY A 116 13.45 -23.37 -17.66
N VAL A 117 12.22 -22.87 -17.74
CA VAL A 117 11.71 -21.85 -16.84
C VAL A 117 11.75 -22.50 -15.45
N VAL A 118 12.83 -22.25 -14.70
CA VAL A 118 12.83 -22.53 -13.27
C VAL A 118 11.88 -21.50 -12.69
N LEU A 119 10.64 -21.93 -12.46
CA LEU A 119 9.70 -21.20 -11.62
C LEU A 119 10.35 -21.13 -10.24
N ALA A 120 11.03 -20.03 -9.94
CA ALA A 120 11.45 -19.72 -8.59
C ALA A 120 10.16 -19.60 -7.76
N LEU A 121 9.89 -20.63 -6.96
CA LEU A 121 8.84 -20.58 -5.94
C LEU A 121 9.20 -19.42 -5.01
N SER A 122 8.40 -18.35 -5.03
CA SER A 122 8.56 -17.23 -4.12
C SER A 122 8.43 -17.74 -2.68
N ALA A 123 9.52 -17.65 -1.92
CA ALA A 123 9.55 -18.03 -0.52
C ALA A 123 8.69 -17.05 0.28
N HIS A 124 7.75 -17.60 1.05
CA HIS A 124 6.95 -16.88 2.04
C HIS A 124 7.85 -16.36 3.19
N ALA A 125 7.34 -15.50 4.07
CA ALA A 125 7.84 -15.40 5.44
C ALA A 125 7.63 -16.78 6.11
N ALA A 126 8.57 -17.69 5.89
CA ALA A 126 8.50 -19.06 6.32
C ALA A 126 9.02 -19.11 7.75
N THR A 127 8.12 -19.33 8.71
CA THR A 127 8.58 -19.82 10.01
C THR A 127 9.00 -21.27 9.81
N SER A 128 10.29 -21.52 9.92
CA SER A 128 10.86 -22.86 9.80
C SER A 128 11.22 -23.36 11.20
N ARG A 129 10.72 -24.54 11.57
CA ARG A 129 11.05 -25.20 12.83
C ARG A 129 12.20 -26.19 12.63
N TYR A 130 13.14 -26.17 13.57
CA TYR A 130 14.27 -27.09 13.66
C TYR A 130 14.20 -27.78 15.04
N GLU A 131 13.77 -29.04 15.05
CA GLU A 131 13.69 -29.87 16.26
C GLU A 131 15.11 -30.19 16.74
N ALA A 132 15.39 -30.00 18.03
CA ALA A 132 16.75 -30.11 18.60
C ALA A 132 17.28 -31.55 18.61
N GLU A 133 16.40 -32.53 18.51
CA GLU A 133 16.70 -33.96 18.49
C GLU A 133 16.95 -34.54 17.09
N SER A 134 16.79 -33.75 16.03
CA SER A 134 16.88 -34.23 14.66
C SER A 134 17.89 -33.43 13.83
N SER A 135 18.49 -34.12 12.85
CA SER A 135 19.35 -33.45 11.88
C SER A 135 18.56 -32.36 11.13
N PRO A 136 19.11 -31.14 10.94
CA PRO A 136 20.52 -30.81 11.05
C PRO A 136 20.95 -30.14 12.37
N ALA A 137 20.19 -30.32 13.46
CA ALA A 137 20.63 -29.91 14.80
C ALA A 137 21.65 -30.90 15.38
N VAL A 138 22.55 -30.38 16.23
CA VAL A 138 23.56 -31.16 16.95
C VAL A 138 23.52 -30.79 18.42
N CYS A 139 23.10 -31.73 19.25
CA CYS A 139 23.11 -31.63 20.71
C CYS A 139 24.45 -32.16 21.25
N SER A 140 25.09 -31.42 22.16
CA SER A 140 26.30 -31.90 22.86
C SER A 140 26.03 -32.91 23.99
N GLY A 141 24.75 -33.12 24.33
CA GLY A 141 24.32 -34.11 25.32
C GLY A 141 23.49 -35.20 24.69
N THR A 142 22.44 -35.62 25.40
CA THR A 142 21.55 -36.70 24.97
C THR A 142 20.24 -36.14 24.45
N VAL A 143 19.70 -36.79 23.43
CA VAL A 143 18.29 -36.65 23.10
C VAL A 143 17.48 -37.42 24.14
N ALA A 144 16.63 -36.71 24.88
CA ALA A 144 15.81 -37.27 25.94
C ALA A 144 14.32 -37.09 25.65
N SER A 145 13.48 -37.86 26.34
CA SER A 145 12.01 -37.87 26.19
C SER A 145 11.28 -38.12 27.51
N ASN A 146 12.00 -38.03 28.64
CA ASN A 146 11.52 -38.32 29.99
C ASN A 146 10.70 -37.19 30.63
N HIS A 147 10.49 -36.09 29.92
CA HIS A 147 9.63 -34.97 30.31
C HIS A 147 8.54 -34.77 29.28
N SER A 148 7.28 -34.67 29.67
CA SER A 148 6.18 -34.53 28.70
C SER A 148 6.07 -33.11 28.15
N GLY A 149 5.48 -32.96 26.96
CA GLY A 149 5.12 -31.66 26.37
C GLY A 149 6.10 -31.08 25.32
N TYR A 150 7.19 -31.79 25.03
CA TYR A 150 8.08 -31.49 23.89
C TYR A 150 7.38 -31.73 22.54
N SER A 151 7.94 -31.24 21.44
CA SER A 151 7.52 -31.60 20.07
C SER A 151 8.45 -32.63 19.43
N GLY A 152 7.99 -33.26 18.35
CA GLY A 152 8.76 -34.29 17.69
C GLY A 152 8.92 -35.54 18.57
N SER A 153 10.14 -36.04 18.66
CA SER A 153 10.47 -37.32 19.31
C SER A 153 11.22 -37.18 20.63
N GLY A 154 11.71 -35.98 20.94
CA GLY A 154 12.44 -35.70 22.17
C GLY A 154 12.89 -34.25 22.26
N PHE A 155 13.90 -33.99 23.06
CA PHE A 155 14.54 -32.68 23.22
C PHE A 155 16.03 -32.86 23.52
N CYS A 156 16.83 -31.80 23.33
CA CYS A 156 18.23 -31.80 23.71
C CYS A 156 18.41 -31.53 25.21
N ASP A 157 18.93 -32.52 25.93
CA ASP A 157 19.39 -32.42 27.31
C ASP A 157 20.92 -32.36 27.34
N THR A 158 21.48 -31.20 27.67
CA THR A 158 22.93 -30.99 27.66
C THR A 158 23.60 -31.35 28.99
N PRO A 159 24.89 -31.73 29.02
CA PRO A 159 25.61 -31.92 30.27
C PRO A 159 25.63 -30.65 31.13
N ASN A 160 25.57 -30.80 32.46
CA ASN A 160 25.67 -29.70 33.41
C ASN A 160 27.13 -29.20 33.50
N GLN A 161 27.57 -28.42 32.50
CA GLN A 161 28.90 -27.82 32.47
C GLN A 161 28.91 -26.54 31.63
N VAL A 162 29.87 -25.66 31.92
CA VAL A 162 30.16 -24.49 31.07
C VAL A 162 30.59 -24.97 29.69
N GLY A 163 30.06 -24.36 28.63
CA GLY A 163 30.40 -24.69 27.25
C GLY A 163 29.55 -25.80 26.61
N ALA A 164 28.67 -26.45 27.37
CA ALA A 164 27.67 -27.36 26.81
C ALA A 164 26.76 -26.60 25.83
N ALA A 165 26.39 -27.22 24.72
CA ALA A 165 25.75 -26.52 23.60
C ALA A 165 24.74 -27.35 22.81
N VAL A 166 23.86 -26.64 22.11
CA VAL A 166 23.09 -27.14 20.96
C VAL A 166 23.34 -26.21 19.77
N THR A 167 23.55 -26.79 18.59
CA THR A 167 23.77 -26.03 17.35
C THR A 167 22.71 -26.40 16.34
N PHE A 168 22.02 -25.41 15.79
CA PHE A 168 21.05 -25.56 14.71
C PHE A 168 21.67 -25.07 13.40
N THR A 169 21.50 -25.86 12.34
CA THR A 169 21.80 -25.41 10.97
C THR A 169 20.50 -24.97 10.31
N VAL A 170 20.36 -23.68 10.04
CA VAL A 170 19.13 -23.07 9.54
C VAL A 170 19.35 -22.48 8.15
N ASN A 171 18.29 -22.36 7.35
CA ASN A 171 18.37 -21.78 6.02
C ASN A 171 17.56 -20.47 5.98
N ALA A 172 18.15 -19.40 5.46
CA ALA A 172 17.47 -18.14 5.21
C ALA A 172 17.47 -17.87 3.70
N PRO A 173 16.31 -17.60 3.07
CA PRO A 173 16.23 -17.38 1.62
C PRO A 173 16.99 -16.12 1.18
N ALA A 174 17.13 -15.13 2.06
CA ALA A 174 17.87 -13.90 1.85
C ALA A 174 18.62 -13.49 3.13
N ALA A 175 19.62 -12.63 2.99
CA ALA A 175 20.29 -12.04 4.14
C ALA A 175 19.35 -11.01 4.79
N GLY A 176 19.29 -10.98 6.12
CA GLY A 176 18.48 -10.00 6.83
C GLY A 176 18.15 -10.39 8.26
N SER A 177 17.30 -9.58 8.89
CA SER A 177 16.82 -9.81 10.24
C SER A 177 15.97 -11.08 10.31
N ALA A 178 16.12 -11.86 11.36
CA ALA A 178 15.26 -12.98 11.69
C ALA A 178 14.89 -12.96 13.18
N ASN A 179 13.70 -13.40 13.51
CA ASN A 179 13.30 -13.70 14.88
C ASN A 179 13.51 -15.20 15.15
N LEU A 180 14.27 -15.49 16.19
CA LEU A 180 14.50 -16.82 16.72
C LEU A 180 13.57 -17.05 17.91
N ALA A 181 12.72 -18.07 17.86
CA ALA A 181 11.92 -18.53 18.98
C ALA A 181 12.47 -19.87 19.49
N VAL A 182 13.21 -19.83 20.60
CA VAL A 182 13.77 -21.02 21.26
C VAL A 182 12.74 -21.54 22.26
N ARG A 183 12.23 -22.76 22.05
CA ARG A 183 11.38 -23.43 23.04
C ARG A 183 12.24 -24.26 23.99
N PHE A 184 12.02 -24.08 25.28
CA PHE A 184 12.85 -24.68 26.33
C PHE A 184 12.05 -25.04 27.58
N ALA A 185 12.60 -25.92 28.41
CA ALA A 185 12.13 -26.19 29.76
C ALA A 185 13.30 -26.13 30.76
N ASN A 186 13.09 -25.46 31.89
CA ASN A 186 14.08 -25.38 32.97
C ASN A 186 13.37 -25.60 34.31
N GLY A 187 13.32 -26.83 34.78
CA GLY A 187 12.68 -27.18 36.07
C GLY A 187 13.57 -26.96 37.29
N SER A 188 14.67 -26.20 37.17
CA SER A 188 15.54 -25.87 38.30
C SER A 188 15.08 -24.59 39.02
N THR A 189 15.79 -24.20 40.08
CA THR A 189 15.49 -22.98 40.86
C THR A 189 16.26 -21.75 40.39
N ALA A 190 17.14 -21.88 39.38
CA ALA A 190 17.98 -20.81 38.88
C ALA A 190 17.88 -20.70 37.35
N ASN A 191 18.17 -19.51 36.82
CA ASN A 191 18.26 -19.32 35.38
C ASN A 191 19.42 -20.13 34.80
N ARG A 192 19.24 -20.68 33.59
CA ARG A 192 20.30 -21.33 32.82
C ARG A 192 20.67 -20.46 31.60
N PRO A 193 21.54 -19.44 31.76
CA PRO A 193 21.83 -18.51 30.67
C PRO A 193 22.73 -19.10 29.59
N ALA A 194 22.47 -18.71 28.34
CA ALA A 194 23.21 -19.14 27.17
C ALA A 194 23.77 -17.96 26.35
N ASP A 195 25.01 -18.07 25.91
CA ASP A 195 25.52 -17.25 24.82
C ASP A 195 24.97 -17.77 23.49
N VAL A 196 24.43 -16.87 22.66
CA VAL A 196 23.91 -17.17 21.33
C VAL A 196 24.89 -16.63 20.29
N SER A 197 25.42 -17.53 19.46
CA SER A 197 26.26 -17.15 18.32
C SER A 197 25.63 -17.52 16.98
N VAL A 198 25.74 -16.64 15.99
CA VAL A 198 25.34 -16.87 14.60
C VAL A 198 26.59 -16.91 13.72
N ASN A 199 26.77 -17.98 12.95
CA ASN A 199 27.94 -18.16 12.07
C ASN A 199 29.28 -17.94 12.80
N GLY A 200 29.36 -18.44 14.04
CA GLY A 200 30.54 -18.29 14.92
C GLY A 200 30.69 -16.92 15.59
N THR A 201 29.85 -15.94 15.27
CA THR A 201 29.87 -14.60 15.89
C THR A 201 28.89 -14.54 17.05
N LEU A 202 29.34 -14.13 18.24
CA LEU A 202 28.47 -13.91 19.40
C LEU A 202 27.50 -12.75 19.12
N VAL A 203 26.19 -13.02 19.15
CA VAL A 203 25.14 -12.02 18.88
C VAL A 203 24.33 -11.65 20.13
N GLN A 204 24.28 -12.53 21.13
CA GLN A 204 23.65 -12.26 22.42
C GLN A 204 24.45 -12.97 23.51
N SER A 205 24.89 -12.23 24.52
CA SER A 205 25.52 -12.84 25.70
C SER A 205 24.48 -13.10 26.80
N GLY A 206 24.61 -14.25 27.48
CA GLY A 206 23.86 -14.56 28.68
C GLY A 206 22.33 -14.53 28.54
N LEU A 207 21.77 -14.94 27.40
CA LEU A 207 20.32 -15.06 27.20
C LEU A 207 19.74 -15.98 28.27
N ALA A 208 18.94 -15.42 29.18
CA ALA A 208 18.42 -16.15 30.32
C ALA A 208 17.31 -17.13 29.89
N PHE A 209 17.50 -18.42 30.20
CA PHE A 209 16.43 -19.40 30.27
C PHE A 209 15.92 -19.51 31.72
N GLU A 210 14.91 -18.70 31.99
CA GLU A 210 13.87 -18.75 33.02
C GLU A 210 13.76 -20.04 33.82
N ALA A 211 14.02 -20.05 35.13
CA ALA A 211 13.50 -21.12 35.99
C ALA A 211 11.96 -21.21 35.85
N ALA A 212 11.47 -22.42 35.58
CA ALA A 212 10.07 -22.79 35.49
C ALA A 212 9.70 -23.71 36.66
N SER A 213 8.41 -23.87 36.93
CA SER A 213 7.92 -24.69 38.04
C SER A 213 8.18 -26.20 37.88
N ALA A 214 8.47 -26.68 36.66
CA ALA A 214 8.73 -28.09 36.39
C ALA A 214 9.44 -28.29 35.03
N TRP A 215 10.11 -29.43 34.86
CA TRP A 215 10.73 -29.85 33.59
C TRP A 215 9.72 -30.21 32.48
N ASN A 216 8.45 -30.39 32.82
CA ASN A 216 7.35 -30.56 31.85
C ASN A 216 6.69 -29.22 31.45
N SER A 217 7.19 -28.10 31.98
CA SER A 217 6.66 -26.76 31.70
C SER A 217 7.54 -26.06 30.67
N TRP A 218 7.06 -26.01 29.42
CA TRP A 218 7.79 -25.44 28.29
C TRP A 218 7.46 -23.97 28.09
N ALA A 219 8.50 -23.16 27.88
CA ALA A 219 8.42 -21.73 27.60
C ALA A 219 9.16 -21.40 26.29
N THR A 220 9.00 -20.17 25.81
CA THR A 220 9.64 -19.69 24.58
C THR A 220 10.41 -18.40 24.83
N ARG A 221 11.66 -18.34 24.36
CA ARG A 221 12.45 -17.09 24.33
C ARG A 221 12.65 -16.64 22.91
N ASN A 222 12.34 -15.36 22.68
CA ASN A 222 12.49 -14.72 21.38
C ASN A 222 13.77 -13.89 21.35
N LEU A 223 14.50 -13.94 20.24
CA LEU A 223 15.70 -13.14 20.00
C LEU A 223 15.74 -12.72 18.52
N SER A 224 15.97 -11.44 18.26
CA SER A 224 16.22 -10.96 16.90
C SER A 224 17.72 -11.08 16.57
N VAL A 225 18.03 -11.67 15.41
CA VAL A 225 19.40 -11.86 14.91
C VAL A 225 19.50 -11.47 13.43
N GLN A 226 20.72 -11.32 12.92
CA GLN A 226 20.97 -11.17 11.48
C GLN A 226 21.44 -12.51 10.91
N LEU A 227 20.81 -12.97 9.83
CA LEU A 227 21.20 -14.15 9.07
C LEU A 227 21.79 -13.74 7.71
N ALA A 228 22.77 -14.48 7.23
CA ALA A 228 23.22 -14.41 5.84
C ALA A 228 22.24 -15.14 4.91
N ALA A 229 22.26 -14.86 3.61
CA ALA A 229 21.51 -15.66 2.65
C ALA A 229 22.08 -17.09 2.59
N GLY A 230 21.20 -18.09 2.50
CA GLY A 230 21.55 -19.50 2.50
C GLY A 230 21.69 -20.07 3.92
N THR A 231 22.66 -20.98 4.09
CA THR A 231 22.85 -21.73 5.33
C THR A 231 23.51 -20.88 6.41
N ASN A 232 22.95 -20.91 7.61
CA ASN A 232 23.45 -20.27 8.81
C ASN A 232 23.56 -21.29 9.94
N THR A 233 24.46 -21.03 10.90
CA THR A 233 24.53 -21.78 12.15
C THR A 233 24.09 -20.91 13.31
N VAL A 234 23.21 -21.42 14.16
CA VAL A 234 22.78 -20.79 15.42
C VAL A 234 23.18 -21.71 16.56
N ARG A 235 24.09 -21.26 17.42
CA ARG A 235 24.59 -22.06 18.55
C ARG A 235 24.24 -21.41 19.87
N LEU A 236 23.60 -22.19 20.76
CA LEU A 236 23.35 -21.83 22.15
C LEU A 236 24.42 -22.49 23.02
N THR A 237 25.14 -21.73 23.84
CA THR A 237 26.25 -22.23 24.66
C THR A 237 26.03 -21.87 26.13
N ALA A 238 26.01 -22.86 27.01
CA ALA A 238 25.85 -22.68 28.45
C ALA A 238 27.00 -21.87 29.02
N THR A 239 26.67 -20.84 29.80
CA THR A 239 27.64 -19.94 30.44
C THR A 239 27.91 -20.28 31.90
N THR A 240 27.18 -21.25 32.46
CA THR A 240 27.31 -21.68 33.85
C THR A 240 27.54 -23.19 33.94
N ALA A 241 28.01 -23.65 35.11
CA ALA A 241 28.15 -25.07 35.40
C ALA A 241 26.80 -25.82 35.45
N GLY A 242 25.67 -25.11 35.36
CA GLY A 242 24.35 -25.71 35.30
C GLY A 242 23.96 -26.26 33.91
N GLY A 243 24.77 -26.06 32.87
CA GLY A 243 24.40 -26.45 31.49
C GLY A 243 23.28 -25.57 30.90
N LEU A 244 22.73 -25.98 29.75
CA LEU A 244 21.55 -25.33 29.16
C LEU A 244 20.26 -25.81 29.85
N ALA A 245 19.18 -25.06 29.65
CA ALA A 245 17.84 -25.61 29.77
C ALA A 245 17.64 -26.77 28.76
N ASN A 246 16.62 -27.60 28.97
CA ASN A 246 16.22 -28.59 27.95
C ASN A 246 15.69 -27.83 26.74
N ILE A 247 16.28 -28.03 25.57
CA ILE A 247 15.92 -27.31 24.35
C ILE A 247 15.08 -28.23 23.46
N ASP A 248 13.85 -27.81 23.17
CA ASP A 248 12.89 -28.54 22.33
C ASP A 248 13.17 -28.27 20.86
N TYR A 249 12.96 -27.03 20.42
CA TYR A 249 13.22 -26.60 19.05
C TYR A 249 13.65 -25.15 18.96
N LEU A 250 14.15 -24.81 17.79
CA LEU A 250 14.31 -23.44 17.31
C LEU A 250 13.33 -23.19 16.16
N GLU A 251 12.46 -22.20 16.32
CA GLU A 251 11.71 -21.62 15.21
C GLU A 251 12.44 -20.38 14.69
N VAL A 252 12.59 -20.30 13.37
CA VAL A 252 13.22 -19.16 12.69
C VAL A 252 12.17 -18.52 11.80
N THR A 253 11.79 -17.29 12.12
CA THR A 253 10.97 -16.44 11.26
C THR A 253 11.89 -15.39 10.64
N THR A 254 12.21 -15.51 9.35
CA THR A 254 12.92 -14.42 8.66
C THR A 254 11.99 -13.21 8.55
N THR A 255 12.38 -12.10 9.17
CA THR A 255 11.76 -10.79 8.94
C THR A 255 12.49 -10.22 7.75
N ASP A 256 12.03 -10.53 6.54
CA ASP A 256 12.79 -10.28 5.32
C ASP A 256 13.34 -8.85 5.30
N GLY A 257 14.65 -8.73 5.53
CA GLY A 257 15.45 -7.53 5.32
C GLY A 257 15.53 -7.30 3.82
N GLY A 258 14.42 -6.83 3.25
CA GLY A 258 14.22 -6.72 1.81
C GLY A 258 13.60 -7.96 1.19
N GLY A 259 12.37 -8.32 1.59
CA GLY A 259 11.55 -9.23 0.77
C GLY A 259 11.47 -8.71 -0.67
N ASP A 260 11.35 -9.60 -1.67
CA ASP A 260 11.47 -9.31 -3.10
C ASP A 260 11.06 -7.86 -3.41
N PRO A 261 12.00 -6.98 -3.79
CA PRO A 261 11.72 -5.56 -3.99
C PRO A 261 10.73 -5.34 -5.15
N SER A 262 10.42 -6.38 -5.94
CA SER A 262 9.35 -6.37 -6.93
C SER A 262 7.94 -6.38 -6.31
N ILE A 263 7.80 -6.88 -5.07
CA ILE A 263 6.52 -6.96 -4.38
C ILE A 263 6.20 -5.61 -3.73
N MET A 264 5.07 -5.03 -4.14
CA MET A 264 4.59 -3.75 -3.62
C MET A 264 3.81 -3.97 -2.32
N ARG A 265 4.51 -3.86 -1.19
CA ARG A 265 3.94 -3.82 0.16
C ARG A 265 3.52 -2.38 0.45
N GLY A 266 2.32 -2.06 0.00
CA GLY A 266 1.85 -0.70 -0.19
C GLY A 266 1.06 -0.13 0.98
N ALA A 267 1.15 1.17 1.20
CA ALA A 267 0.27 1.90 2.09
C ALA A 267 -0.12 3.25 1.47
N ASP A 268 -1.42 3.56 1.42
CA ASP A 268 -1.88 4.92 1.17
C ASP A 268 -1.80 5.72 2.48
N VAL A 269 -0.91 6.71 2.55
CA VAL A 269 -0.66 7.48 3.77
C VAL A 269 -0.96 8.96 3.57
N SER A 270 -1.85 9.30 2.63
CA SER A 270 -2.02 10.68 2.18
C SER A 270 -2.56 11.60 3.28
N THR A 271 -3.31 11.09 4.26
CA THR A 271 -3.70 11.88 5.44
C THR A 271 -2.57 12.10 6.44
N GLY A 272 -1.48 11.33 6.37
CA GLY A 272 -0.40 11.32 7.36
C GLY A 272 0.32 12.67 7.49
N GLN A 273 0.50 13.40 6.38
CA GLN A 273 1.08 14.73 6.41
C GLN A 273 0.21 15.70 7.20
N ARG A 274 -1.09 15.68 6.95
CA ARG A 274 -2.06 16.53 7.62
C ARG A 274 -2.19 16.19 9.11
N ALA A 275 -2.21 14.90 9.44
CA ALA A 275 -2.18 14.43 10.82
C ALA A 275 -0.95 14.99 11.56
N SER A 276 0.22 14.92 10.93
CA SER A 276 1.48 15.42 11.49
C SER A 276 1.49 16.94 11.67
N ASP A 277 1.01 17.70 10.68
CA ASP A 277 0.85 19.16 10.76
C ASP A 277 -0.11 19.56 11.90
N LEU A 278 -1.06 18.69 12.26
CA LEU A 278 -2.00 18.87 13.38
C LEU A 278 -1.49 18.31 14.72
N GLY A 279 -0.25 17.81 14.79
CA GLY A 279 0.39 17.35 16.01
C GLY A 279 0.09 15.91 16.42
N ALA A 280 -0.37 15.07 15.47
CA ALA A 280 -0.51 13.64 15.69
C ALA A 280 0.82 13.02 16.15
N ARG A 281 0.73 12.02 17.04
CA ARG A 281 1.90 11.29 17.54
C ARG A 281 1.70 9.81 17.27
N TYR A 282 2.73 9.17 16.75
CA TYR A 282 2.71 7.77 16.41
C TYR A 282 3.71 7.00 17.27
N TYR A 283 3.33 5.78 17.63
CA TYR A 283 4.11 4.93 18.51
C TYR A 283 4.21 3.53 17.93
N TYR A 284 5.40 2.94 18.07
CA TYR A 284 5.61 1.52 17.87
C TYR A 284 4.74 0.71 18.85
N ALA A 285 4.60 -0.58 18.58
CA ALA A 285 3.84 -1.49 19.44
C ALA A 285 4.36 -1.53 20.88
N ASP A 286 5.65 -1.29 21.12
CA ASP A 286 6.28 -1.22 22.45
C ASP A 286 6.02 0.10 23.20
N GLY A 287 5.39 1.08 22.56
CA GLY A 287 5.10 2.41 23.13
C GLY A 287 6.17 3.46 22.86
N ARG A 288 7.27 3.13 22.17
CA ARG A 288 8.26 4.13 21.74
C ARG A 288 7.66 5.03 20.68
N GLN A 289 7.84 6.35 20.78
CA GLN A 289 7.41 7.29 19.75
C GLN A 289 8.29 7.16 18.50
N GLY A 290 7.70 7.32 17.32
CA GLY A 290 8.41 7.29 16.05
C GLY A 290 7.70 8.07 14.95
N ASP A 291 8.41 8.24 13.83
CA ASP A 291 7.80 8.72 12.58
C ASP A 291 6.86 7.62 12.02
N PRO A 292 5.65 7.96 11.55
CA PRO A 292 4.69 6.96 11.07
C PRO A 292 5.21 6.12 9.90
N LEU A 293 6.03 6.70 9.00
CA LEU A 293 6.60 5.95 7.88
C LEU A 293 7.68 4.99 8.34
N ASP A 294 8.51 5.36 9.32
CA ASP A 294 9.51 4.45 9.92
C ASP A 294 8.82 3.30 10.66
N ILE A 295 7.71 3.58 11.34
CA ILE A 295 6.91 2.55 12.02
C ILE A 295 6.30 1.59 10.98
N LEU A 296 5.70 2.11 9.91
CA LEU A 296 5.13 1.29 8.84
C LEU A 296 6.20 0.46 8.10
N GLN A 297 7.39 1.03 7.85
CA GLN A 297 8.53 0.31 7.30
C GLN A 297 8.97 -0.85 8.21
N SER A 298 8.97 -0.65 9.53
CA SER A 298 9.34 -1.70 10.49
C SER A 298 8.40 -2.91 10.48
N VAL A 299 7.20 -2.76 9.90
CA VAL A 299 6.23 -3.85 9.71
C VAL A 299 6.02 -4.24 8.24
N GLY A 300 6.93 -3.81 7.35
CA GLY A 300 7.09 -4.35 6.01
C GLY A 300 6.72 -3.41 4.86
N VAL A 301 6.18 -2.21 5.11
CA VAL A 301 5.83 -1.26 4.04
C VAL A 301 7.09 -0.84 3.27
N ASN A 302 7.04 -0.96 1.94
CA ASN A 302 8.11 -0.53 1.04
C ASN A 302 7.64 0.45 -0.05
N TYR A 303 6.32 0.64 -0.18
CA TYR A 303 5.69 1.44 -1.22
C TYR A 303 4.63 2.35 -0.62
N VAL A 304 4.71 3.65 -0.90
CA VAL A 304 3.72 4.64 -0.46
C VAL A 304 2.88 5.07 -1.65
N ARG A 305 1.56 5.11 -1.45
CA ARG A 305 0.58 5.72 -2.35
C ARG A 305 0.17 7.07 -1.77
N LEU A 306 0.21 8.11 -2.61
CA LEU A 306 -0.24 9.46 -2.26
C LEU A 306 -1.28 9.92 -3.27
N ARG A 307 -2.51 10.17 -2.81
CA ARG A 307 -3.52 10.80 -3.66
C ARG A 307 -3.24 12.27 -3.87
N ILE A 308 -3.59 12.74 -5.06
CA ILE A 308 -3.50 14.13 -5.46
C ILE A 308 -4.83 14.64 -6.02
N TRP A 309 -5.25 15.79 -5.49
CA TRP A 309 -6.41 16.57 -5.89
C TRP A 309 -5.95 17.86 -6.56
N ASN A 310 -6.76 18.39 -7.48
CA ASN A 310 -6.41 19.55 -8.29
C ASN A 310 -6.35 20.84 -7.46
N ASN A 311 -7.46 21.22 -6.84
CA ASN A 311 -7.55 22.41 -5.99
C ASN A 311 -8.47 22.18 -4.78
N PRO A 312 -8.06 21.35 -3.82
CA PRO A 312 -8.87 21.00 -2.68
C PRO A 312 -9.00 22.14 -1.66
N ARG A 313 -10.23 22.38 -1.20
CA ARG A 313 -10.55 23.41 -0.21
C ARG A 313 -9.80 23.26 1.12
N SER A 314 -9.42 22.03 1.48
CA SER A 314 -8.65 21.75 2.69
C SER A 314 -7.22 22.32 2.64
N GLY A 315 -6.69 22.60 1.45
CA GLY A 315 -5.27 22.91 1.25
C GLY A 315 -4.32 21.72 1.37
N TYR A 316 -4.85 20.48 1.47
CA TYR A 316 -4.08 19.22 1.56
C TYR A 316 -4.38 18.31 0.37
N ASN A 317 -3.45 17.38 0.08
CA ASN A 317 -3.45 16.54 -1.11
C ASN A 317 -3.36 17.31 -2.44
N ASN A 318 -3.01 18.60 -2.41
CA ASN A 318 -2.67 19.34 -3.64
C ASN A 318 -1.22 19.07 -4.06
N LYS A 319 -0.82 19.57 -5.24
CA LYS A 319 0.54 19.44 -5.77
C LYS A 319 1.62 19.82 -4.76
N ASP A 320 1.49 20.97 -4.10
CA ASP A 320 2.51 21.49 -3.17
C ASP A 320 2.69 20.55 -1.96
N LYS A 321 1.59 20.06 -1.40
CA LYS A 321 1.60 19.13 -0.28
C LYS A 321 2.15 17.76 -0.66
N VAL A 322 1.78 17.25 -1.84
CA VAL A 322 2.34 16.00 -2.39
C VAL A 322 3.84 16.13 -2.64
N LEU A 323 4.31 17.23 -3.23
CA LEU A 323 5.75 17.48 -3.43
C LEU A 323 6.50 17.52 -2.09
N GLN A 324 5.95 18.19 -1.09
CA GLN A 324 6.55 18.24 0.25
C GLN A 324 6.65 16.84 0.87
N TYR A 325 5.58 16.06 0.84
CA TYR A 325 5.56 14.76 1.51
C TYR A 325 6.36 13.69 0.74
N ALA A 326 6.41 13.77 -0.59
CA ALA A 326 7.24 12.92 -1.43
C ALA A 326 8.73 13.00 -1.06
N ARG A 327 9.23 14.15 -0.59
CA ARG A 327 10.61 14.26 -0.09
C ARG A 327 10.82 13.39 1.14
N THR A 328 9.90 13.42 2.09
CA THR A 328 9.95 12.57 3.29
C THR A 328 9.90 11.09 2.91
N VAL A 329 8.99 10.71 2.00
CA VAL A 329 8.86 9.32 1.51
C VAL A 329 10.16 8.84 0.87
N LYS A 330 10.71 9.58 -0.10
CA LYS A 330 11.91 9.15 -0.84
C LYS A 330 13.18 9.22 0.02
N ALA A 331 13.28 10.17 0.97
CA ALA A 331 14.40 10.24 1.91
C ALA A 331 14.49 9.00 2.81
N LYS A 332 13.37 8.33 3.08
CA LYS A 332 13.31 7.06 3.83
C LYS A 332 13.50 5.82 2.95
N GLY A 333 13.83 6.00 1.66
CA GLY A 333 14.04 4.90 0.72
C GLY A 333 12.77 4.21 0.23
N LEU A 334 11.58 4.75 0.54
CA LEU A 334 10.31 4.19 0.10
C LEU A 334 10.08 4.44 -1.40
N LYS A 335 9.36 3.52 -2.03
CA LYS A 335 8.82 3.69 -3.38
C LYS A 335 7.58 4.59 -3.35
N LEU A 336 7.32 5.32 -4.43
CA LEU A 336 6.23 6.31 -4.49
C LEU A 336 5.29 6.07 -5.66
N MET A 337 3.99 5.97 -5.37
CA MET A 337 2.87 5.99 -6.31
C MET A 337 2.09 7.29 -6.10
N VAL A 338 1.87 8.05 -7.17
CA VAL A 338 0.99 9.23 -7.13
C VAL A 338 -0.34 8.88 -7.77
N ASP A 339 -1.43 9.03 -7.00
CA ASP A 339 -2.79 8.71 -7.39
C ASP A 339 -3.58 9.96 -7.78
N PHE A 340 -3.76 10.18 -9.08
CA PHE A 340 -4.50 11.32 -9.60
C PHE A 340 -5.99 11.06 -9.57
N HIS A 341 -6.71 11.79 -8.72
CA HIS A 341 -8.17 11.75 -8.71
C HIS A 341 -8.80 12.56 -9.86
N TYR A 342 -8.06 13.53 -10.42
CA TYR A 342 -8.59 14.53 -11.37
C TYR A 342 -9.88 15.19 -10.87
N SER A 343 -9.86 15.60 -9.60
CA SER A 343 -10.96 16.28 -8.92
C SER A 343 -10.41 17.17 -7.81
N ASP A 344 -11.22 18.11 -7.32
CA ASP A 344 -10.89 18.94 -6.16
C ASP A 344 -11.18 18.21 -4.83
N THR A 345 -11.70 17.00 -4.89
CA THR A 345 -12.13 16.20 -3.74
C THR A 345 -12.08 14.70 -4.07
N TRP A 346 -12.65 13.88 -3.21
CA TRP A 346 -12.82 12.44 -3.43
C TRP A 346 -13.39 12.12 -4.82
N ALA A 347 -12.75 11.17 -5.49
CA ALA A 347 -13.19 10.58 -6.74
C ALA A 347 -13.36 9.09 -6.48
N ASP A 348 -14.56 8.58 -6.75
CA ASP A 348 -15.03 7.23 -6.44
C ASP A 348 -16.03 6.78 -7.53
N PRO A 349 -16.51 5.53 -7.55
CA PRO A 349 -17.42 5.04 -8.58
C PRO A 349 -18.76 5.79 -8.67
N GLY A 350 -19.14 6.50 -7.61
CA GLY A 350 -20.35 7.33 -7.57
C GLY A 350 -20.09 8.82 -7.83
N LYS A 351 -18.84 9.27 -7.84
CA LYS A 351 -18.46 10.69 -7.95
C LYS A 351 -17.15 10.84 -8.72
N GLN A 352 -17.19 11.47 -9.88
CA GLN A 352 -16.01 11.78 -10.68
C GLN A 352 -16.06 13.24 -11.15
N PHE A 353 -16.30 14.17 -10.22
CA PHE A 353 -16.54 15.57 -10.54
C PHE A 353 -15.30 16.23 -11.15
N LYS A 354 -15.50 16.99 -12.24
CA LYS A 354 -14.46 17.88 -12.77
C LYS A 354 -13.98 18.86 -11.69
N PRO A 355 -12.68 19.16 -11.62
CA PRO A 355 -12.18 20.30 -10.86
C PRO A 355 -12.92 21.57 -11.27
N ALA A 356 -13.10 22.52 -10.35
CA ALA A 356 -13.82 23.76 -10.61
C ALA A 356 -13.21 24.54 -11.79
N ALA A 357 -11.88 24.52 -11.92
CA ALA A 357 -11.16 25.15 -13.02
C ALA A 357 -11.48 24.54 -14.41
N TRP A 358 -11.98 23.30 -14.45
CA TRP A 358 -12.27 22.55 -15.67
C TRP A 358 -13.78 22.38 -15.91
N ALA A 359 -14.63 23.05 -15.11
CA ALA A 359 -16.07 22.83 -15.13
C ALA A 359 -16.70 23.07 -16.52
N SER A 360 -16.23 24.09 -17.25
CA SER A 360 -16.70 24.45 -18.59
C SER A 360 -15.95 23.74 -19.73
N HIS A 361 -14.91 22.98 -19.42
CA HIS A 361 -14.09 22.33 -20.43
C HIS A 361 -14.81 21.11 -20.98
N GLY A 362 -14.86 21.00 -22.31
CA GLY A 362 -15.30 19.80 -23.02
C GLY A 362 -14.14 18.83 -23.27
N ILE A 363 -14.45 17.63 -23.80
CA ILE A 363 -13.51 16.51 -23.88
C ILE A 363 -12.12 16.83 -24.49
N ASN A 364 -12.04 17.67 -25.52
CA ASN A 364 -10.76 18.02 -26.15
C ASN A 364 -9.87 18.85 -25.21
N GLN A 365 -10.46 19.83 -24.52
CA GLN A 365 -9.73 20.62 -23.54
C GLN A 365 -9.36 19.76 -22.33
N LEU A 366 -10.29 18.94 -21.83
CA LEU A 366 -10.01 18.01 -20.71
C LEU A 366 -8.89 17.03 -21.01
N THR A 367 -8.77 16.59 -22.27
CA THR A 367 -7.64 15.74 -22.71
C THR A 367 -6.31 16.49 -22.59
N THR A 368 -6.30 17.77 -22.93
CA THR A 368 -5.12 18.65 -22.75
C THR A 368 -4.86 18.87 -21.26
N ASP A 369 -5.89 19.16 -20.47
CA ASP A 369 -5.77 19.42 -19.03
C ASP A 369 -5.22 18.20 -18.28
N VAL A 370 -5.67 16.98 -18.62
CA VAL A 370 -5.14 15.74 -18.04
C VAL A 370 -3.67 15.56 -18.39
N TYR A 371 -3.27 15.82 -19.64
CA TYR A 371 -1.87 15.75 -20.04
C TYR A 371 -1.03 16.74 -19.25
N ASP A 372 -1.41 18.02 -19.28
CA ASP A 372 -0.63 19.12 -18.69
C ASP A 372 -0.51 18.97 -17.17
N TYR A 373 -1.60 18.65 -16.48
CA TYR A 373 -1.59 18.47 -15.03
C TYR A 373 -0.72 17.28 -14.60
N THR A 374 -0.84 16.15 -15.30
CA THR A 374 -0.03 14.95 -15.02
C THR A 374 1.45 15.22 -15.27
N TYR A 375 1.77 15.87 -16.40
CA TYR A 375 3.14 16.21 -16.79
C TYR A 375 3.76 17.19 -15.80
N ASP A 376 3.04 18.24 -15.41
CA ASP A 376 3.51 19.25 -14.47
C ASP A 376 3.83 18.66 -13.08
N VAL A 377 2.92 17.86 -12.52
CA VAL A 377 3.14 17.21 -11.22
C VAL A 377 4.33 16.23 -11.31
N CYS A 378 4.36 15.37 -12.33
CA CYS A 378 5.43 14.39 -12.50
C CYS A 378 6.80 15.07 -12.71
N THR A 379 6.88 16.09 -13.56
CA THR A 379 8.14 16.79 -13.83
C THR A 379 8.60 17.61 -12.63
N SER A 380 7.68 18.14 -11.83
CA SER A 380 8.00 18.80 -10.56
C SER A 380 8.61 17.82 -9.56
N LEU A 381 8.03 16.61 -9.43
CA LEU A 381 8.59 15.53 -8.61
C LEU A 381 9.97 15.09 -9.11
N LYS A 382 10.15 14.99 -10.42
CA LYS A 382 11.45 14.66 -11.04
C LYS A 382 12.50 15.73 -10.79
N ALA A 383 12.15 17.01 -10.96
CA ALA A 383 13.04 18.14 -10.76
C ALA A 383 13.54 18.23 -9.31
N GLN A 384 12.73 17.81 -8.34
CA GLN A 384 13.14 17.74 -6.92
C GLN A 384 13.84 16.42 -6.51
N GLY A 385 14.13 15.51 -7.45
CA GLY A 385 14.80 14.24 -7.17
C GLY A 385 13.90 13.16 -6.55
N THR A 386 12.58 13.32 -6.58
CA THR A 386 11.60 12.36 -6.02
C THR A 386 10.73 11.76 -7.12
N VAL A 387 11.34 11.33 -8.23
CA VAL A 387 10.63 10.73 -9.37
C VAL A 387 9.68 9.63 -8.86
N PRO A 388 8.38 9.66 -9.22
CA PRO A 388 7.46 8.61 -8.83
C PRO A 388 7.83 7.30 -9.52
N ASP A 389 7.80 6.21 -8.75
CA ASP A 389 8.01 4.86 -9.26
C ASP A 389 6.78 4.39 -10.06
N SER A 390 5.59 4.89 -9.71
CA SER A 390 4.36 4.72 -10.49
C SER A 390 3.42 5.93 -10.38
N VAL A 391 2.54 6.07 -11.36
CA VAL A 391 1.47 7.06 -11.41
C VAL A 391 0.15 6.35 -11.74
N GLN A 392 -0.89 6.59 -10.95
CA GLN A 392 -2.24 6.10 -11.20
C GLN A 392 -3.08 7.20 -11.86
N ILE A 393 -3.65 6.88 -13.02
CA ILE A 393 -4.44 7.81 -13.83
C ILE A 393 -5.92 7.60 -13.54
N GLY A 394 -6.47 8.43 -12.65
CA GLY A 394 -7.84 8.32 -12.17
C GLY A 394 -7.92 7.43 -10.92
N ASN A 395 -8.88 7.71 -10.03
CA ASN A 395 -9.19 6.85 -8.89
C ASN A 395 -10.55 6.18 -9.06
N GLU A 396 -10.58 4.85 -8.97
CA GLU A 396 -11.79 4.03 -9.04
C GLU A 396 -12.73 4.42 -10.21
N ILE A 397 -12.16 4.51 -11.41
CA ILE A 397 -12.81 5.08 -12.60
C ILE A 397 -13.77 4.11 -13.29
N ASN A 398 -14.48 3.29 -12.51
CA ASN A 398 -15.34 2.21 -12.99
C ASN A 398 -16.26 2.61 -14.14
N THR A 399 -16.80 3.83 -14.11
CA THR A 399 -17.68 4.35 -15.17
C THR A 399 -17.12 5.61 -15.82
N GLY A 400 -15.79 5.75 -15.84
CA GLY A 400 -15.05 6.88 -16.40
C GLY A 400 -14.59 7.88 -15.35
N MET A 401 -14.10 9.03 -15.80
CA MET A 401 -13.62 10.14 -14.95
C MET A 401 -14.02 11.49 -15.56
N LEU A 402 -13.90 12.59 -14.81
CA LEU A 402 -14.20 13.94 -15.31
C LEU A 402 -15.61 14.04 -15.93
N TRP A 403 -16.62 13.68 -15.13
CA TRP A 403 -18.00 13.61 -15.59
C TRP A 403 -18.60 14.99 -15.92
N ASP A 404 -19.49 15.08 -16.91
CA ASP A 404 -20.03 13.96 -17.72
C ASP A 404 -19.20 13.64 -18.98
N ASP A 405 -18.27 14.51 -19.37
CA ASP A 405 -17.52 14.38 -20.64
C ASP A 405 -16.72 13.08 -20.75
N GLY A 406 -16.04 12.67 -19.68
CA GLY A 406 -15.28 11.41 -19.64
C GLY A 406 -16.06 10.22 -19.08
N ARG A 407 -17.37 10.34 -18.89
CA ARG A 407 -18.23 9.25 -18.41
C ARG A 407 -18.45 8.20 -19.50
N VAL A 408 -18.40 6.93 -19.15
CA VAL A 408 -18.75 5.83 -20.05
C VAL A 408 -20.28 5.67 -20.07
N VAL A 409 -20.89 5.97 -21.21
CA VAL A 409 -22.34 5.84 -21.44
C VAL A 409 -22.57 4.93 -22.64
N ASN A 410 -23.52 3.99 -22.54
CA ASN A 410 -23.87 3.05 -23.61
C ASN A 410 -22.66 2.28 -24.17
N ASN A 411 -21.74 1.83 -23.30
CA ASN A 411 -20.48 1.17 -23.66
C ASN A 411 -19.55 2.00 -24.57
N ASN A 412 -19.74 3.32 -24.64
CA ASN A 412 -18.84 4.19 -25.39
C ASN A 412 -17.65 4.62 -24.51
N PHE A 413 -16.49 4.01 -24.77
CA PHE A 413 -15.24 4.30 -24.07
C PHE A 413 -14.39 5.39 -24.74
N THR A 414 -14.83 5.98 -25.86
CA THR A 414 -14.01 6.88 -26.69
C THR A 414 -13.41 8.04 -25.88
N ASN A 415 -14.25 8.78 -25.17
CA ASN A 415 -13.83 9.94 -24.40
C ASN A 415 -12.91 9.56 -23.24
N LEU A 416 -13.26 8.52 -22.48
CA LEU A 416 -12.37 7.99 -21.44
C LEU A 416 -11.03 7.56 -22.03
N GLY A 417 -11.03 6.91 -23.18
CA GLY A 417 -9.83 6.49 -23.90
C GLY A 417 -8.91 7.64 -24.27
N MET A 418 -9.46 8.80 -24.66
CA MET A 418 -8.68 10.02 -24.92
C MET A 418 -7.97 10.49 -23.65
N LEU A 419 -8.70 10.59 -22.55
CA LEU A 419 -8.15 11.06 -21.27
C LEU A 419 -7.08 10.12 -20.71
N LEU A 420 -7.29 8.81 -20.77
CA LEU A 420 -6.32 7.82 -20.29
C LEU A 420 -5.03 7.81 -21.13
N LYS A 421 -5.15 7.99 -22.46
CA LYS A 421 -3.98 8.16 -23.34
C LYS A 421 -3.21 9.43 -23.01
N ALA A 422 -3.89 10.53 -22.71
CA ALA A 422 -3.25 11.77 -22.28
C ALA A 422 -2.44 11.58 -21.00
N GLY A 423 -3.03 10.97 -19.96
CA GLY A 423 -2.33 10.67 -18.70
C GLY A 423 -1.14 9.73 -18.87
N TYR A 424 -1.29 8.68 -19.69
CA TYR A 424 -0.18 7.77 -20.03
C TYR A 424 0.96 8.52 -20.73
N ASN A 425 0.64 9.28 -21.79
CA ASN A 425 1.63 10.01 -22.57
C ASN A 425 2.36 11.07 -21.75
N ALA A 426 1.65 11.80 -20.87
CA ALA A 426 2.24 12.75 -19.96
C ALA A 426 3.24 12.09 -18.99
N THR A 427 2.84 10.94 -18.41
CA THR A 427 3.72 10.16 -17.53
C THR A 427 4.98 9.74 -18.25
N LYS A 428 4.86 9.16 -19.46
CA LYS A 428 6.00 8.70 -20.24
C LYS A 428 6.89 9.84 -20.75
N ALA A 429 6.31 11.00 -21.06
CA ALA A 429 7.07 12.19 -21.45
C ALA A 429 7.87 12.77 -20.28
N CYS A 430 7.32 12.75 -19.06
CA CYS A 430 8.04 13.13 -17.85
C CYS A 430 9.19 12.16 -17.54
N ASN A 431 8.89 10.86 -17.49
CA ASN A 431 9.85 9.79 -17.23
C ASN A 431 9.37 8.46 -17.81
N SER A 432 10.03 7.96 -18.86
CA SER A 432 9.63 6.72 -19.55
C SER A 432 9.65 5.49 -18.65
N GLY A 433 10.47 5.48 -17.60
CA GLY A 433 10.57 4.41 -16.61
C GLY A 433 9.46 4.39 -15.55
N THR A 434 8.67 5.45 -15.41
CA THR A 434 7.56 5.49 -14.42
C THR A 434 6.40 4.61 -14.91
N GLN A 435 5.96 3.69 -14.06
CA GLN A 435 4.87 2.77 -14.37
C GLN A 435 3.52 3.50 -14.35
N VAL A 436 2.64 3.21 -15.32
CA VAL A 436 1.28 3.76 -15.38
C VAL A 436 0.28 2.73 -14.89
N VAL A 437 -0.48 3.11 -13.86
CA VAL A 437 -1.50 2.30 -13.21
C VAL A 437 -2.88 2.79 -13.64
N ILE A 438 -3.79 1.87 -13.96
CA ILE A 438 -5.22 2.15 -14.14
C ILE A 438 -5.98 1.39 -13.07
N HIS A 439 -6.97 2.04 -12.45
CA HIS A 439 -7.61 1.56 -11.23
C HIS A 439 -9.14 1.53 -11.34
N THR A 440 -9.74 0.38 -11.01
CA THR A 440 -11.20 0.25 -10.80
C THR A 440 -11.50 -0.27 -9.40
N ALA A 441 -12.54 0.27 -8.77
CA ALA A 441 -13.16 -0.35 -7.61
C ALA A 441 -13.76 -1.71 -7.98
N ASN A 442 -14.12 -2.47 -6.95
CA ASN A 442 -14.88 -3.70 -7.05
C ASN A 442 -14.23 -4.78 -7.94
N VAL A 443 -13.60 -5.77 -7.30
CA VAL A 443 -13.00 -6.94 -7.98
C VAL A 443 -14.03 -7.90 -8.59
N GLU A 444 -15.27 -7.49 -8.86
CA GLU A 444 -16.30 -8.33 -9.49
C GLU A 444 -16.42 -8.05 -11.01
N SER A 445 -17.59 -8.36 -11.59
CA SER A 445 -17.89 -8.42 -13.02
C SER A 445 -17.63 -7.13 -13.82
N GLY A 446 -17.51 -5.97 -13.14
CA GLY A 446 -17.24 -4.69 -13.78
C GLY A 446 -15.81 -4.55 -14.32
N ALA A 447 -14.83 -5.21 -13.71
CA ALA A 447 -13.42 -5.03 -14.07
C ALA A 447 -13.15 -5.46 -15.52
N ARG A 448 -13.60 -6.66 -15.92
CA ARG A 448 -13.41 -7.15 -17.29
C ARG A 448 -14.03 -6.23 -18.34
N TRP A 449 -15.29 -5.82 -18.13
CA TRP A 449 -15.98 -4.90 -19.05
C TRP A 449 -15.20 -3.60 -19.23
N PHE A 450 -14.70 -3.03 -18.13
CA PHE A 450 -13.93 -1.80 -18.16
C PHE A 450 -12.61 -1.96 -18.93
N TYR A 451 -11.81 -2.97 -18.57
CA TYR A 451 -10.48 -3.18 -19.17
C TYR A 451 -10.56 -3.62 -20.64
N ASP A 452 -11.58 -4.39 -21.03
CA ASP A 452 -11.87 -4.69 -22.44
C ASP A 452 -12.25 -3.39 -23.20
N GLY A 453 -13.07 -2.54 -22.58
CA GLY A 453 -13.48 -1.25 -23.13
C GLY A 453 -12.30 -0.32 -23.43
N ILE A 454 -11.42 -0.09 -22.46
CA ILE A 454 -10.25 0.79 -22.67
C ILE A 454 -9.22 0.16 -23.63
N ARG A 455 -9.06 -1.18 -23.62
CA ARG A 455 -8.20 -1.89 -24.57
C ARG A 455 -8.69 -1.73 -26.00
N ALA A 456 -10.01 -1.80 -26.22
CA ALA A 456 -10.61 -1.58 -27.53
C ALA A 456 -10.37 -0.15 -28.07
N GLN A 457 -10.18 0.83 -27.16
CA GLN A 457 -9.77 2.18 -27.53
C GLN A 457 -8.25 2.32 -27.76
N GLY A 458 -7.46 1.27 -27.58
CA GLY A 458 -6.00 1.31 -27.71
C GLY A 458 -5.29 2.03 -26.57
N VAL A 459 -5.91 2.13 -25.39
CA VAL A 459 -5.25 2.68 -24.19
C VAL A 459 -4.09 1.77 -23.78
N GLN A 460 -2.95 2.36 -23.47
CA GLN A 460 -1.79 1.68 -22.89
C GLN A 460 -1.78 1.89 -21.38
N TRP A 461 -1.34 0.88 -20.63
CA TRP A 461 -1.05 0.94 -19.20
C TRP A 461 -0.09 -0.17 -18.81
N ASP A 462 0.60 -0.03 -17.68
CA ASP A 462 1.62 -0.99 -17.24
C ASP A 462 1.06 -1.93 -16.16
N ILE A 463 0.28 -1.42 -15.21
CA ILE A 463 -0.26 -2.19 -14.07
C ILE A 463 -1.78 -2.04 -13.99
N THR A 464 -2.48 -3.16 -13.84
CA THR A 464 -3.92 -3.21 -13.53
C THR A 464 -4.11 -3.12 -12.02
N ALA A 465 -4.86 -2.14 -11.54
CA ALA A 465 -5.18 -1.97 -10.13
C ALA A 465 -6.67 -2.22 -9.84
N LEU A 466 -6.92 -2.79 -8.66
CA LEU A 466 -8.25 -3.11 -8.16
C LEU A 466 -8.41 -2.69 -6.68
N SER A 467 -9.59 -2.26 -6.27
CA SER A 467 -9.94 -2.18 -4.84
C SER A 467 -10.57 -3.49 -4.35
N TYR A 468 -10.14 -3.99 -3.19
CA TYR A 468 -10.76 -5.12 -2.52
C TYR A 468 -11.06 -4.83 -1.05
N TYR A 469 -12.35 -4.81 -0.72
CA TYR A 469 -12.84 -4.77 0.65
C TYR A 469 -13.80 -5.94 0.83
N CYS A 470 -13.51 -6.85 1.75
CA CYS A 470 -14.29 -8.08 1.91
C CYS A 470 -15.77 -7.83 2.29
N PHE A 471 -16.09 -6.65 2.82
CA PHE A 471 -17.44 -6.23 3.19
C PHE A 471 -18.24 -5.64 2.02
N TRP A 472 -17.60 -5.35 0.88
CA TRP A 472 -18.25 -4.81 -0.32
C TRP A 472 -18.04 -5.64 -1.59
N HIS A 473 -16.92 -6.36 -1.72
CA HIS A 473 -16.47 -6.94 -2.99
C HIS A 473 -16.40 -8.49 -2.97
N GLY A 474 -17.16 -9.11 -2.07
CA GLY A 474 -17.23 -10.57 -1.94
C GLY A 474 -16.06 -11.21 -1.19
N GLY A 475 -16.04 -12.55 -1.19
CA GLY A 475 -15.04 -13.35 -0.46
C GLY A 475 -13.69 -13.49 -1.17
N LEU A 476 -12.72 -14.11 -0.50
CA LEU A 476 -11.36 -14.30 -1.02
C LEU A 476 -11.29 -15.15 -2.29
N SER A 477 -12.21 -16.09 -2.49
CA SER A 477 -12.31 -16.85 -3.75
C SER A 477 -12.61 -15.94 -4.95
N ASN A 478 -13.45 -14.92 -4.75
CA ASN A 478 -13.75 -13.92 -5.77
C ASN A 478 -12.51 -13.08 -6.10
N LEU A 479 -11.82 -12.60 -5.06
CA LEU A 479 -10.54 -11.88 -5.21
C LEU A 479 -9.53 -12.69 -6.04
N ALA A 480 -9.30 -13.95 -5.70
CA ALA A 480 -8.36 -14.82 -6.43
C ALA A 480 -8.75 -15.00 -7.90
N SER A 481 -10.05 -15.22 -8.16
CA SER A 481 -10.59 -15.42 -9.50
C SER A 481 -10.35 -14.18 -10.39
N VAL A 482 -10.69 -13.00 -9.89
CA VAL A 482 -10.58 -11.77 -10.70
C VAL A 482 -9.14 -11.33 -10.87
N VAL A 483 -8.28 -11.45 -9.86
CA VAL A 483 -6.84 -11.21 -10.04
C VAL A 483 -6.28 -12.13 -11.13
N SER A 484 -6.64 -13.42 -11.11
CA SER A 484 -6.18 -14.39 -12.11
C SER A 484 -6.71 -14.07 -13.52
N ASP A 485 -7.98 -13.68 -13.66
CA ASP A 485 -8.56 -13.28 -14.95
C ASP A 485 -7.90 -12.01 -15.49
N MET A 486 -7.74 -10.96 -14.68
CA MET A 486 -7.12 -9.71 -15.12
C MET A 486 -5.67 -9.93 -15.57
N ARG A 487 -4.90 -10.70 -14.79
CA ARG A 487 -3.52 -11.04 -15.14
C ARG A 487 -3.44 -11.83 -16.44
N SER A 488 -4.20 -12.92 -16.57
CA SER A 488 -4.14 -13.81 -17.73
C SER A 488 -4.68 -13.16 -19.01
N ARG A 489 -5.75 -12.39 -18.91
CA ARG A 489 -6.43 -11.76 -20.06
C ARG A 489 -5.65 -10.60 -20.67
N TYR A 490 -5.03 -9.79 -19.82
CA TYR A 490 -4.34 -8.57 -20.27
C TYR A 490 -2.82 -8.73 -20.29
N GLY A 491 -2.26 -9.79 -19.70
CA GLY A 491 -0.82 -10.03 -19.67
C GLY A 491 -0.06 -8.96 -18.88
N LYS A 492 -0.73 -8.31 -17.92
CA LYS A 492 -0.19 -7.20 -17.14
C LYS A 492 -0.14 -7.57 -15.67
N PRO A 493 0.86 -7.07 -14.91
CA PRO A 493 0.85 -7.19 -13.46
C PRO A 493 -0.42 -6.60 -12.84
N VAL A 494 -0.86 -7.21 -11.75
CA VAL A 494 -2.05 -6.79 -10.99
C VAL A 494 -1.64 -6.36 -9.60
N ILE A 495 -2.24 -5.29 -9.08
CA ILE A 495 -2.15 -4.91 -7.67
C ILE A 495 -3.55 -4.75 -7.07
N ILE A 496 -3.64 -4.95 -5.77
CA ILE A 496 -4.76 -4.43 -4.98
C ILE A 496 -4.35 -3.04 -4.47
N ALA A 497 -4.91 -1.98 -5.07
CA ALA A 497 -4.54 -0.60 -4.75
C ALA A 497 -5.21 -0.09 -3.46
N GLU A 498 -6.29 -0.74 -3.04
CA GLU A 498 -6.98 -0.40 -1.81
C GLU A 498 -7.54 -1.65 -1.12
N THR A 499 -7.25 -1.77 0.18
CA THR A 499 -7.91 -2.70 1.11
C THR A 499 -7.77 -2.17 2.53
N ALA A 500 -8.70 -2.52 3.42
CA ALA A 500 -8.59 -2.26 4.85
C ALA A 500 -9.55 -3.17 5.62
N TYR A 501 -9.37 -3.25 6.94
CA TYR A 501 -10.24 -4.05 7.80
C TYR A 501 -10.37 -3.43 9.20
N PRO A 502 -11.58 -3.41 9.79
CA PRO A 502 -11.79 -2.78 11.08
C PRO A 502 -11.18 -3.59 12.23
N TYR A 503 -10.35 -2.97 13.06
CA TYR A 503 -9.85 -3.57 14.31
C TYR A 503 -10.82 -3.39 15.48
N THR A 504 -11.89 -2.61 15.30
CA THR A 504 -12.95 -2.38 16.29
C THR A 504 -14.24 -1.94 15.60
N THR A 505 -15.38 -2.06 16.29
CA THR A 505 -16.68 -1.51 15.86
C THR A 505 -17.01 -0.18 16.53
N ALA A 506 -16.20 0.25 17.50
CA ALA A 506 -16.38 1.54 18.18
C ALA A 506 -15.99 2.71 17.26
N ASN A 507 -16.63 3.85 17.43
CA ASN A 507 -16.17 5.12 16.86
C ASN A 507 -15.06 5.69 17.76
N ALA A 508 -13.99 6.24 17.18
CA ALA A 508 -12.98 6.95 17.97
C ALA A 508 -13.39 8.40 18.29
N ASP A 509 -14.29 8.99 17.49
CA ASP A 509 -14.85 10.33 17.72
C ASP A 509 -16.39 10.35 17.60
N SER A 510 -16.99 11.55 17.49
CA SER A 510 -18.45 11.72 17.37
C SER A 510 -19.01 11.34 15.99
N THR A 511 -18.14 11.17 15.00
CA THR A 511 -18.48 10.75 13.65
C THR A 511 -18.56 9.23 13.60
N ARG A 512 -19.58 8.72 12.90
CA ARG A 512 -19.82 7.28 12.80
C ARG A 512 -18.90 6.67 11.76
N ASN A 513 -18.24 5.56 12.10
CA ASN A 513 -17.46 4.78 11.14
C ASN A 513 -18.32 4.23 10.00
N VAL A 514 -17.77 4.30 8.77
CA VAL A 514 -18.46 3.83 7.54
C VAL A 514 -18.61 2.31 7.52
N VAL A 515 -17.67 1.60 8.14
CA VAL A 515 -17.72 0.14 8.36
C VAL A 515 -17.88 -0.13 9.86
N THR A 516 -18.97 -0.81 10.24
CA THR A 516 -19.30 -1.11 11.65
C THR A 516 -19.38 -2.60 11.93
N SER A 517 -18.95 -3.45 10.99
CA SER A 517 -18.95 -4.90 11.10
C SER A 517 -17.81 -5.51 10.30
N GLY A 518 -17.30 -6.65 10.76
CA GLY A 518 -16.27 -7.42 10.07
C GLY A 518 -16.83 -8.38 9.01
N CYS A 519 -15.93 -9.01 8.27
CA CYS A 519 -16.22 -10.11 7.35
C CYS A 519 -16.15 -11.47 8.06
N SER A 520 -16.91 -12.44 7.57
CA SER A 520 -16.93 -13.81 8.13
C SER A 520 -15.51 -14.40 8.24
N GLY A 521 -15.23 -15.09 9.34
CA GLY A 521 -13.92 -15.71 9.62
C GLY A 521 -12.90 -14.77 10.28
N TYR A 522 -13.20 -13.48 10.42
CA TYR A 522 -12.30 -12.50 11.02
C TYR A 522 -13.06 -11.69 12.07
N ALA A 523 -12.51 -11.61 13.29
CA ALA A 523 -13.09 -10.76 14.33
C ALA A 523 -12.67 -9.29 14.11
N THR A 524 -13.53 -8.33 14.49
CA THR A 524 -13.15 -6.90 14.52
C THR A 524 -12.29 -6.61 15.75
N THR A 525 -11.05 -7.11 15.72
CA THR A 525 -10.02 -6.97 16.75
C THR A 525 -8.67 -6.70 16.08
N PRO A 526 -7.64 -6.20 16.79
CA PRO A 526 -6.31 -6.03 16.22
C PRO A 526 -5.73 -7.33 15.61
N ALA A 527 -5.97 -8.48 16.24
CA ALA A 527 -5.56 -9.78 15.70
C ALA A 527 -6.37 -10.16 14.45
N GLY A 528 -7.69 -9.90 14.44
CA GLY A 528 -8.52 -10.18 13.28
C GLY A 528 -8.28 -9.25 12.09
N GLN A 529 -7.89 -7.99 12.33
CA GLN A 529 -7.39 -7.06 11.31
C GLN A 529 -6.17 -7.63 10.61
N GLN A 530 -5.18 -8.13 11.38
CA GLN A 530 -4.02 -8.80 10.77
C GLN A 530 -4.43 -10.08 10.05
N ALA A 531 -5.28 -10.93 10.64
CA ALA A 531 -5.68 -12.19 10.02
C ALA A 531 -6.40 -11.96 8.68
N ASN A 532 -7.25 -10.94 8.59
CA ASN A 532 -7.90 -10.55 7.35
C ASN A 532 -6.88 -10.01 6.35
N PHE A 533 -6.03 -9.06 6.75
CA PHE A 533 -5.06 -8.46 5.86
C PHE A 533 -4.04 -9.47 5.33
N ALA A 534 -3.57 -10.41 6.17
CA ALA A 534 -2.74 -11.53 5.77
C ALA A 534 -3.44 -12.41 4.73
N ALA A 535 -4.73 -12.71 4.92
CA ALA A 535 -5.49 -13.51 3.98
C ALA A 535 -5.66 -12.79 2.63
N VAL A 536 -5.96 -11.49 2.62
CA VAL A 536 -6.03 -10.69 1.38
C VAL A 536 -4.70 -10.72 0.63
N GLN A 537 -3.60 -10.45 1.35
CA GLN A 537 -2.24 -10.46 0.77
C GLN A 537 -1.90 -11.81 0.15
N ASN A 538 -2.08 -12.90 0.91
CA ASN A 538 -1.78 -14.25 0.45
C ASN A 538 -2.67 -14.66 -0.72
N THR A 539 -3.98 -14.40 -0.65
CA THR A 539 -4.92 -14.70 -1.73
C THR A 539 -4.59 -13.96 -3.01
N ALA A 540 -4.36 -12.64 -2.94
CA ALA A 540 -4.02 -11.84 -4.11
C ALA A 540 -2.70 -12.31 -4.73
N ARG A 541 -1.68 -12.57 -3.90
CA ARG A 541 -0.37 -13.02 -4.37
C ARG A 541 -0.40 -14.42 -4.97
N ASN A 542 -1.13 -15.36 -4.37
CA ASN A 542 -1.30 -16.71 -4.91
C ASN A 542 -2.01 -16.69 -6.27
N ALA A 543 -2.88 -15.69 -6.52
CA ALA A 543 -3.47 -15.43 -7.83
C ALA A 543 -2.53 -14.68 -8.80
N GLY A 544 -1.37 -14.21 -8.33
CA GLY A 544 -0.33 -13.55 -9.13
C GLY A 544 -0.35 -12.02 -9.09
N ALA A 545 -1.01 -11.41 -8.11
CA ALA A 545 -0.83 -9.98 -7.86
C ALA A 545 0.61 -9.71 -7.36
N ILE A 546 1.18 -8.60 -7.79
CA ILE A 546 2.54 -8.15 -7.41
C ILE A 546 2.50 -7.16 -6.25
N GLY A 547 1.33 -6.88 -5.65
CA GLY A 547 1.22 -5.87 -4.62
C GLY A 547 -0.15 -5.75 -3.98
N VAL A 548 -0.15 -5.33 -2.72
CA VAL A 548 -1.35 -4.99 -1.96
C VAL A 548 -1.08 -3.71 -1.17
N PHE A 549 -1.96 -2.73 -1.31
CA PHE A 549 -1.90 -1.44 -0.66
C PHE A 549 -2.99 -1.34 0.40
N TYR A 550 -2.59 -1.14 1.65
CA TYR A 550 -3.53 -0.82 2.73
C TYR A 550 -3.96 0.63 2.61
N TRP A 551 -5.25 0.91 2.63
CA TRP A 551 -5.76 2.26 2.51
C TRP A 551 -5.83 2.96 3.87
N GLU A 552 -5.09 4.06 3.99
CA GLU A 552 -5.06 4.94 5.16
C GLU A 552 -4.75 4.25 6.51
N PRO A 553 -3.62 3.51 6.61
CA PRO A 553 -3.26 2.84 7.85
C PRO A 553 -2.94 3.84 8.96
N SER A 554 -2.47 5.06 8.65
CA SER A 554 -2.09 6.09 9.62
C SER A 554 -3.24 7.01 10.06
N TRP A 555 -4.45 6.83 9.52
CA TRP A 555 -5.55 7.77 9.70
C TRP A 555 -6.40 7.46 10.94
N TYR A 556 -5.78 7.52 12.13
CA TYR A 556 -6.55 7.50 13.38
C TYR A 556 -7.21 8.87 13.62
N ALA A 557 -8.22 8.92 14.50
CA ALA A 557 -8.97 10.15 14.75
C ALA A 557 -8.10 11.25 15.36
N VAL A 558 -7.89 12.32 14.59
CA VAL A 558 -7.17 13.54 14.99
C VAL A 558 -8.07 14.72 14.65
N PRO A 559 -8.41 15.61 15.61
CA PRO A 559 -9.24 16.78 15.35
C PRO A 559 -8.70 17.62 14.20
N GLY A 560 -9.57 18.00 13.28
CA GLY A 560 -9.18 18.69 12.06
C GLY A 560 -8.87 17.74 10.90
N ASN A 561 -8.41 16.51 11.15
CA ASN A 561 -8.04 15.55 10.10
C ASN A 561 -9.21 14.63 9.69
N GLY A 562 -10.41 15.19 9.52
CA GLY A 562 -11.61 14.42 9.21
C GLY A 562 -11.83 14.08 7.74
N TRP A 563 -12.89 13.30 7.49
CA TRP A 563 -13.30 12.76 6.19
C TRP A 563 -13.69 13.82 5.15
N ASN A 564 -14.41 14.87 5.57
CA ASN A 564 -14.90 15.91 4.67
C ASN A 564 -13.83 16.99 4.44
N PRO A 565 -13.24 17.10 3.24
CA PRO A 565 -12.17 18.06 2.96
C PRO A 565 -12.67 19.50 2.84
N THR A 566 -13.99 19.73 2.82
CA THR A 566 -14.58 21.08 2.75
C THR A 566 -15.01 21.62 4.11
N ASP A 567 -15.15 20.75 5.11
CA ASP A 567 -15.55 21.10 6.49
C ASP A 567 -14.59 20.44 7.50
N ILE A 568 -13.32 20.82 7.37
CA ILE A 568 -12.26 20.17 8.11
C ILE A 568 -12.32 20.38 9.63
N ASN A 569 -12.92 21.47 10.09
CA ASN A 569 -12.96 21.80 11.51
C ASN A 569 -14.04 21.02 12.26
N ASN A 570 -15.09 20.58 11.56
CA ASN A 570 -16.23 19.88 12.17
C ASN A 570 -16.36 18.43 11.70
N SER A 571 -15.63 18.04 10.66
CA SER A 571 -15.59 16.64 10.23
C SER A 571 -14.75 15.81 11.20
N GLY A 572 -15.36 14.78 11.78
CA GLY A 572 -14.63 13.64 12.34
C GLY A 572 -14.17 12.67 11.26
N ASN A 573 -13.66 11.53 11.69
CA ASN A 573 -13.07 10.50 10.85
C ASN A 573 -14.01 9.29 10.73
N GLU A 574 -14.48 8.97 9.52
CA GLU A 574 -15.34 7.81 9.27
C GLU A 574 -14.54 6.50 9.07
N TRP A 575 -13.20 6.56 9.13
CA TRP A 575 -12.27 5.48 8.82
C TRP A 575 -11.38 5.05 9.99
N ASP A 576 -11.50 5.70 11.16
CA ASP A 576 -10.55 5.55 12.26
C ASP A 576 -10.41 4.11 12.77
N ASN A 577 -11.48 3.32 12.68
CA ASN A 577 -11.47 1.94 13.14
C ASN A 577 -10.78 0.97 12.17
N MET A 578 -10.40 1.44 10.98
CA MET A 578 -9.66 0.69 9.97
C MET A 578 -8.19 1.13 9.89
N ALA A 579 -7.78 2.19 10.58
CA ALA A 579 -6.37 2.49 10.77
C ALA A 579 -5.64 1.30 11.42
N VAL A 580 -4.32 1.19 11.20
CA VAL A 580 -3.47 0.19 11.88
C VAL A 580 -2.86 0.74 13.17
N PHE A 581 -3.09 2.02 13.43
CA PHE A 581 -2.81 2.66 14.71
C PHE A 581 -4.12 2.82 15.48
N ASP A 582 -4.06 2.58 16.80
CA ASP A 582 -5.20 2.82 17.68
C ASP A 582 -5.50 4.32 17.85
N ARG A 583 -6.54 4.64 18.63
CA ARG A 583 -6.95 6.03 18.91
C ARG A 583 -5.86 6.92 19.52
N ASN A 584 -4.81 6.33 20.09
CA ASN A 584 -3.69 7.03 20.70
C ASN A 584 -2.46 7.05 19.79
N GLY A 585 -2.59 6.59 18.55
CA GLY A 585 -1.49 6.50 17.58
C GLY A 585 -0.54 5.33 17.83
N ARG A 586 -0.92 4.31 18.62
CA ARG A 586 -0.07 3.14 18.87
C ARG A 586 -0.34 2.05 17.82
N LEU A 587 0.73 1.55 17.21
CA LEU A 587 0.66 0.50 16.18
C LEU A 587 0.01 -0.78 16.74
N ASN A 588 -0.89 -1.38 15.96
CA ASN A 588 -1.38 -2.73 16.18
C ASN A 588 -0.19 -3.72 16.22
N PRO A 589 0.09 -4.40 17.34
CA PRO A 589 1.27 -5.27 17.47
C PRO A 589 1.28 -6.45 16.50
N ASN A 590 0.10 -6.84 15.98
CA ASN A 590 -0.05 -7.96 15.07
C ASN A 590 0.16 -7.57 13.60
N ILE A 591 0.00 -6.29 13.23
CA ILE A 591 -0.09 -5.90 11.82
C ILE A 591 1.23 -6.14 11.08
N ARG A 592 1.19 -6.79 9.93
CA ARG A 592 2.36 -7.05 9.06
C ARG A 592 1.96 -6.96 7.59
N TRP A 593 2.79 -6.28 6.81
CA TRP A 593 2.82 -6.41 5.37
C TRP A 593 3.70 -7.62 5.05
N LEU A 594 3.07 -8.67 4.55
CA LEU A 594 3.74 -9.93 4.26
C LEU A 594 4.64 -9.77 3.03
N PRO A 595 5.86 -10.34 3.04
CA PRO A 595 6.81 -10.25 1.93
C PRO A 595 6.27 -10.91 0.69
#